data_AF-A0A0J1C4L1-F1
#
_entry.id   AF-A0A0J1C4L1-F1
#
_cell.length_a   1.000
_cell.length_b   1.000
_cell.length_c   1.000
_cell.angle_alpha   90.00
_cell.angle_beta   90.00
_cell.angle_gamma   90.00
#
_symmetry.space_group_name_H-M   'P 1'
#
loop_
_entity.id
_entity.type
_entity.pdbx_description
1 polymer ?
#
loop_
_entity_poly.entity_id
_entity_poly.type
_entity_poly.pdbx_seq_one_letter_code
_entity_poly.pdbx_strand_id
1 'polypeptide(L)'
;MPLKVNIKTIGKRLQTHVTIKDGSKVVFKTTFGALILEHCLSGSGKYWVANFANSSHEDSGKTFIFSLPCGEQIFEGYTEGGFIQSFQFTDDDRLFAKYQYGLFELDFAGKLVERRAYLQKMLEEAGTDLIYSADWYLQEYDYSPEAMQKMCDAMDRAFNKLIHEYHGKTWGASALRVKGELLEKLGKDEEALQAYTDALYLNGKVGVKNKAKAIYRRLGIEQGTYQPTRLVKIFACENDISSNEQKQRQQQEREDFFLENAKRQRQQVLAERHREKYAKTHPPKVNKVMNRLLRALIVLSGIALVYLVLSGG
;
A
#
# COMPACT_ATOMS: atom_id res chain seq x y z
N MET A 1 -16.67 29.73 -0.87
CA MET A 1 -17.13 28.33 -1.07
C MET A 1 -15.96 27.42 -0.70
N PRO A 2 -16.17 26.21 -0.16
CA PRO A 2 -15.05 25.32 0.12
C PRO A 2 -14.35 24.93 -1.19
N LEU A 3 -13.01 24.86 -1.17
CA LEU A 3 -12.26 24.40 -2.34
C LEU A 3 -12.66 22.97 -2.68
N LYS A 4 -12.74 22.66 -3.97
CA LYS A 4 -13.08 21.32 -4.46
C LYS A 4 -11.85 20.63 -5.06
N VAL A 5 -11.45 19.53 -4.43
CA VAL A 5 -10.39 18.63 -4.94
C VAL A 5 -11.00 17.67 -5.96
N ASN A 6 -10.42 17.60 -7.15
CA ASN A 6 -10.78 16.63 -8.19
C ASN A 6 -9.55 15.79 -8.51
N ILE A 7 -9.68 14.47 -8.32
CA ILE A 7 -8.61 13.50 -8.54
C ILE A 7 -9.03 12.58 -9.68
N LYS A 8 -8.12 12.42 -10.64
CA LYS A 8 -8.29 11.47 -11.75
C LYS A 8 -7.09 10.56 -11.83
N THR A 9 -7.32 9.30 -11.49
CA THR A 9 -6.30 8.25 -11.54
C THR A 9 -6.35 7.51 -12.87
N ILE A 10 -5.20 7.29 -13.49
CA ILE A 10 -5.05 6.54 -14.75
C ILE A 10 -4.30 5.24 -14.44
N GLY A 11 -5.03 4.18 -14.07
CA GLY A 11 -4.46 2.91 -13.62
C GLY A 11 -3.47 2.28 -14.61
N LYS A 12 -3.73 2.36 -15.93
CA LYS A 12 -2.81 1.82 -16.96
C LYS A 12 -1.45 2.52 -17.01
N ARG A 13 -1.39 3.79 -16.60
CA ARG A 13 -0.17 4.61 -16.60
C ARG A 13 0.40 4.81 -15.20
N LEU A 14 -0.29 4.29 -14.17
CA LEU A 14 0.03 4.51 -12.76
C LEU A 14 0.24 5.98 -12.42
N GLN A 15 -0.63 6.85 -12.97
CA GLN A 15 -0.55 8.30 -12.81
C GLN A 15 -1.79 8.85 -12.12
N THR A 16 -1.62 9.95 -11.39
CA THR A 16 -2.71 10.70 -10.77
C THR A 16 -2.68 12.16 -11.20
N HIS A 17 -3.78 12.64 -11.78
CA HIS A 17 -3.97 14.06 -12.05
C HIS A 17 -4.80 14.68 -10.94
N VAL A 18 -4.31 15.78 -10.38
CA VAL A 18 -4.98 16.53 -9.31
C VAL A 18 -5.34 17.91 -9.80
N THR A 19 -6.55 18.35 -9.52
CA THR A 19 -7.02 19.72 -9.78
C THR A 19 -7.87 20.20 -8.62
N ILE A 20 -7.42 21.28 -7.97
CA ILE A 20 -8.14 21.94 -6.89
C ILE A 20 -8.71 23.25 -7.42
N LYS A 21 -9.99 23.50 -7.13
CA LYS A 21 -10.72 24.66 -7.63
C LYS A 21 -11.38 25.46 -6.51
N ASP A 22 -11.38 26.78 -6.66
CA ASP A 22 -12.27 27.69 -5.95
C ASP A 22 -13.41 28.10 -6.91
N GLY A 23 -14.58 27.49 -6.74
CA GLY A 23 -15.66 27.61 -7.72
C GLY A 23 -15.21 27.12 -9.11
N SER A 24 -15.17 28.03 -10.09
CA SER A 24 -14.70 27.75 -11.45
C SER A 24 -13.19 27.94 -11.64
N LYS A 25 -12.52 28.68 -10.76
CA LYS A 25 -11.10 29.01 -10.85
C LYS A 25 -10.25 27.83 -10.42
N VAL A 26 -9.28 27.44 -11.25
CA VAL A 26 -8.26 26.46 -10.86
C VAL A 26 -7.21 27.15 -10.00
N VAL A 27 -7.05 26.69 -8.77
CA VAL A 27 -6.05 27.21 -7.82
C VAL A 27 -4.80 26.35 -7.77
N PHE A 28 -4.93 25.05 -8.03
CA PHE A 28 -3.80 24.13 -8.10
C PHE A 28 -4.07 23.03 -9.11
N LYS A 29 -3.05 22.67 -9.87
CA LYS A 29 -3.13 21.58 -10.84
C LYS A 29 -1.75 20.95 -11.01
N THR A 30 -1.68 19.64 -10.83
CA THR A 30 -0.44 18.88 -11.03
C THR A 30 -0.73 17.45 -11.48
N THR A 31 0.32 16.73 -11.89
CA THR A 31 0.29 15.32 -12.24
C THR A 31 1.40 14.60 -11.52
N PHE A 32 1.07 13.49 -10.87
CA PHE A 32 2.01 12.60 -10.21
C PHE A 32 2.16 11.31 -11.01
N GLY A 33 3.39 10.79 -11.06
CA GLY A 33 3.76 9.51 -11.64
C GLY A 33 3.40 8.30 -10.78
N ALA A 34 2.52 8.45 -9.80
CA ALA A 34 2.07 7.37 -8.92
C ALA A 34 0.56 7.44 -8.63
N LEU A 35 0.01 6.36 -8.08
CA LEU A 35 -1.39 6.29 -7.65
C LEU A 35 -1.52 6.94 -6.29
N ILE A 36 -2.46 7.87 -6.15
CA ILE A 36 -2.77 8.44 -4.83
C ILE A 36 -3.34 7.37 -3.90
N LEU A 37 -2.87 7.36 -2.66
CA LEU A 37 -3.42 6.52 -1.60
C LEU A 37 -4.38 7.34 -0.75
N GLU A 38 -3.84 8.31 -0.03
CA GLU A 38 -4.58 9.19 0.87
C GLU A 38 -4.31 10.65 0.54
N HIS A 39 -5.28 11.51 0.87
CA HIS A 39 -5.11 12.94 0.79
C HIS A 39 -6.03 13.68 1.75
N CYS A 40 -5.66 14.91 2.11
CA CYS A 40 -6.51 15.78 2.90
C CYS A 40 -6.31 17.25 2.49
N LEU A 41 -7.41 17.98 2.43
CA LEU A 41 -7.41 19.44 2.25
C LEU A 41 -7.69 20.06 3.62
N SER A 42 -6.90 21.05 4.02
CA SER A 42 -7.11 21.72 5.29
C SER A 42 -8.42 22.50 5.32
N GLY A 43 -9.03 22.66 6.51
CA GLY A 43 -10.32 23.34 6.65
C GLY A 43 -10.30 24.79 6.16
N SER A 44 -9.15 25.46 6.30
CA SER A 44 -8.93 26.82 5.78
C SER A 44 -8.74 26.87 4.25
N GLY A 45 -8.51 25.72 3.61
CA GLY A 45 -8.16 25.62 2.19
C GLY A 45 -6.74 26.09 1.87
N LYS A 46 -5.88 26.31 2.87
CA LYS A 46 -4.48 26.75 2.65
C LYS A 46 -3.56 25.61 2.29
N TYR A 47 -3.80 24.41 2.79
CA TYR A 47 -2.89 23.28 2.61
C TYR A 47 -3.57 22.07 1.98
N TRP A 48 -2.79 21.34 1.19
CA TRP A 48 -3.18 20.04 0.69
C TRP A 48 -2.03 19.06 0.87
N VAL A 49 -2.33 17.91 1.47
CA VAL A 49 -1.39 16.80 1.67
C VAL A 49 -1.88 15.58 0.89
N ALA A 50 -0.96 14.82 0.33
CA ALA A 50 -1.25 13.52 -0.28
C ALA A 50 -0.04 12.59 -0.23
N ASN A 51 -0.28 11.30 -0.12
CA ASN A 51 0.74 10.28 -0.34
C ASN A 51 0.39 9.39 -1.55
N PHE A 52 1.43 8.88 -2.19
CA PHE A 52 1.30 8.11 -3.42
C PHE A 52 2.02 6.78 -3.34
N ALA A 53 1.60 5.80 -4.11
CA ALA A 53 2.20 4.47 -4.16
C ALA A 53 1.95 3.76 -5.50
N ASN A 54 2.33 2.48 -5.56
CA ASN A 54 2.00 1.55 -6.64
C ASN A 54 2.49 2.03 -8.03
N SER A 55 3.75 2.48 -8.09
CA SER A 55 4.42 2.87 -9.34
C SER A 55 5.93 2.67 -9.20
N SER A 56 6.65 2.59 -10.31
CA SER A 56 8.11 2.65 -10.34
C SER A 56 8.65 4.08 -10.45
N HIS A 57 7.78 5.09 -10.53
CA HIS A 57 8.17 6.49 -10.53
C HIS A 57 8.71 6.93 -9.17
N GLU A 58 9.52 7.98 -9.14
CA GLU A 58 10.08 8.55 -7.90
C GLU A 58 9.03 9.11 -6.93
N ASP A 59 7.80 9.31 -7.39
CA ASP A 59 6.68 9.78 -6.54
C ASP A 59 6.16 8.65 -5.65
N SER A 60 6.46 7.40 -6.00
CA SER A 60 5.92 6.25 -5.29
C SER A 60 6.50 6.13 -3.89
N GLY A 61 5.61 5.98 -2.91
CA GLY A 61 5.92 5.92 -1.49
C GLY A 61 6.13 7.30 -0.84
N LYS A 62 6.13 8.40 -1.61
CA LYS A 62 6.33 9.75 -1.06
C LYS A 62 5.01 10.39 -0.63
N THR A 63 5.14 11.26 0.36
CA THR A 63 4.14 12.24 0.77
C THR A 63 4.54 13.61 0.24
N PHE A 64 3.55 14.38 -0.18
CA PHE A 64 3.70 15.75 -0.64
C PHE A 64 2.78 16.67 0.16
N ILE A 65 3.28 17.86 0.50
CA ILE A 65 2.51 18.90 1.17
C ILE A 65 2.65 20.19 0.37
N PHE A 66 1.52 20.82 0.03
CA PHE A 66 1.48 22.06 -0.74
C PHE A 66 0.80 23.19 0.03
N SER A 67 1.36 24.39 -0.11
CA SER A 67 0.68 25.65 0.19
C SER A 67 -0.09 26.09 -1.05
N LEU A 68 -1.42 26.07 -0.98
CA LEU A 68 -2.31 26.43 -2.08
C LEU A 68 -2.35 27.93 -2.41
N PRO A 69 -2.21 28.87 -1.45
CA PRO A 69 -2.19 30.31 -1.76
C PRO A 69 -1.09 30.72 -2.74
N CYS A 70 0.10 30.12 -2.64
CA CYS A 70 1.25 30.39 -3.51
C CYS A 70 1.55 29.26 -4.50
N GLY A 71 0.90 28.10 -4.39
CA GLY A 71 1.17 26.92 -5.21
C GLY A 71 2.52 26.25 -4.89
N GLU A 72 3.09 26.52 -3.72
CA GLU A 72 4.41 26.07 -3.31
C GLU A 72 4.36 24.65 -2.76
N GLN A 73 5.33 23.83 -3.18
CA GLN A 73 5.60 22.53 -2.56
C GLN A 73 6.40 22.76 -1.28
N ILE A 74 5.77 22.53 -0.13
CA ILE A 74 6.41 22.68 1.19
C ILE A 74 7.26 21.45 1.50
N PHE A 75 6.75 20.26 1.16
CA PHE A 75 7.40 19.00 1.45
C PHE A 75 7.23 18.01 0.31
N GLU A 76 8.30 17.25 0.09
CA GLU A 76 8.32 16.02 -0.69
C GLU A 76 9.27 15.04 -0.01
N GLY A 77 8.78 13.85 0.30
CA GLY A 77 9.64 12.80 0.84
C GLY A 77 8.87 11.73 1.60
N TYR A 78 9.61 10.90 2.31
CA TYR A 78 9.05 9.91 3.22
C TYR A 78 8.78 10.55 4.58
N THR A 79 7.52 10.51 5.01
CA THR A 79 7.14 10.92 6.37
C THR A 79 7.65 9.92 7.39
N GLU A 80 7.88 10.38 8.60
CA GLU A 80 8.13 9.49 9.74
C GLU A 80 6.87 8.68 10.08
N GLY A 81 7.08 7.55 10.77
CA GLY A 81 5.97 6.71 11.28
C GLY A 81 5.44 5.65 10.31
N GLY A 82 6.06 5.45 9.14
CA GLY A 82 5.73 4.33 8.26
C GLY A 82 4.42 4.52 7.48
N PHE A 83 3.59 3.48 7.42
CA PHE A 83 2.38 3.46 6.57
C PHE A 83 1.25 4.32 7.15
N ILE A 84 0.83 5.33 6.39
CA ILE A 84 -0.26 6.25 6.75
C ILE A 84 -1.59 5.70 6.23
N GLN A 85 -2.57 5.58 7.13
CA GLN A 85 -3.93 5.15 6.84
C GLN A 85 -4.84 6.31 6.42
N SER A 86 -4.61 7.52 6.92
CA SER A 86 -5.35 8.72 6.55
C SER A 86 -4.67 9.99 7.07
N PHE A 87 -4.98 11.13 6.47
CA PHE A 87 -4.59 12.45 6.97
C PHE A 87 -5.79 13.22 7.54
N GLN A 88 -5.53 14.05 8.54
CA GLN A 88 -6.49 14.96 9.14
C GLN A 88 -5.84 16.32 9.37
N PHE A 89 -6.58 17.39 9.12
CA PHE A 89 -6.24 18.71 9.61
C PHE A 89 -7.16 19.10 10.77
N THR A 90 -6.63 19.85 11.73
CA THR A 90 -7.42 20.59 12.72
C THR A 90 -7.90 21.92 12.14
N ASP A 91 -8.77 22.63 12.86
CA ASP A 91 -9.29 23.94 12.45
C ASP A 91 -8.20 25.03 12.36
N ASP A 92 -7.11 24.87 13.12
CA ASP A 92 -5.90 25.71 13.10
C ASP A 92 -4.83 25.20 12.11
N ASP A 93 -5.21 24.33 11.16
CA ASP A 93 -4.36 23.78 10.09
C ASP A 93 -3.16 22.92 10.57
N ARG A 94 -3.22 22.32 11.75
CA ARG A 94 -2.21 21.33 12.18
C ARG A 94 -2.46 20.00 11.51
N LEU A 95 -1.40 19.37 11.01
CA LEU A 95 -1.48 18.13 10.25
C LEU A 95 -1.31 16.91 11.16
N PHE A 96 -2.27 15.99 11.10
CA PHE A 96 -2.21 14.70 11.76
C PHE A 96 -2.25 13.57 10.73
N ALA A 97 -1.47 12.53 10.97
CA ALA A 97 -1.51 11.28 10.23
C ALA A 97 -1.99 10.15 11.15
N LYS A 98 -2.92 9.35 10.65
CA LYS A 98 -3.38 8.14 11.30
C LYS A 98 -2.48 6.99 10.88
N TYR A 99 -1.86 6.36 11.86
CA TYR A 99 -1.05 5.15 11.72
C TYR A 99 -1.77 3.98 12.38
N GLN A 100 -1.20 2.78 12.26
CA GLN A 100 -1.69 1.60 12.98
C GLN A 100 -1.76 1.83 14.51
N TYR A 101 -0.88 2.67 15.06
CA TYR A 101 -0.74 2.89 16.51
C TYR A 101 -1.54 4.08 17.05
N GLY A 102 -2.26 4.81 16.19
CA GLY A 102 -3.04 5.98 16.58
C GLY A 102 -2.86 7.17 15.67
N LEU A 103 -3.37 8.32 16.12
CA LEU A 103 -3.29 9.59 15.42
C LEU A 103 -2.14 10.41 16.00
N PHE A 104 -1.20 10.84 15.15
CA PHE A 104 -0.03 11.60 15.57
C PHE A 104 0.15 12.83 14.69
N GLU A 105 0.60 13.92 15.29
CA GLU A 105 0.89 15.16 14.55
C GLU A 105 2.17 15.01 13.73
N LEU A 106 2.10 15.49 12.50
CA LEU A 106 3.23 15.71 11.62
C LEU A 106 3.46 17.21 11.46
N ASP A 107 4.72 17.63 11.53
CA ASP A 107 5.09 18.94 11.04
C ASP A 107 5.10 18.98 9.49
N PHE A 108 5.23 20.17 8.93
CA PHE A 108 5.32 20.33 7.48
C PHE A 108 6.66 19.92 6.87
N ALA A 109 7.60 19.39 7.67
CA ALA A 109 8.79 18.69 7.18
C ALA A 109 8.59 17.15 7.20
N GLY A 110 7.36 16.68 7.45
CA GLY A 110 7.02 15.26 7.50
C GLY A 110 7.55 14.53 8.73
N LYS A 111 7.91 15.26 9.79
CA LYS A 111 8.44 14.72 11.05
C LYS A 111 7.34 14.57 12.09
N LEU A 112 7.43 13.52 12.91
CA LEU A 112 6.54 13.36 14.04
C LEU A 112 6.88 14.40 15.11
N VAL A 113 5.89 15.22 15.48
CA VAL A 113 6.06 16.23 16.54
C VAL A 113 6.34 15.54 17.88
N GLU A 114 5.59 14.48 18.19
CA GLU A 114 5.76 13.68 19.41
C GLU A 114 6.37 12.30 19.11
N ARG A 115 7.55 12.29 18.46
CA ARG A 115 8.20 11.05 18.01
C ARG A 115 8.32 9.98 19.11
N ARG A 116 8.73 10.34 20.32
CA ARG A 116 8.85 9.38 21.45
C ARG A 116 7.53 8.72 21.82
N ALA A 117 6.43 9.48 21.80
CA ALA A 117 5.11 8.94 22.08
C ALA A 117 4.69 7.90 21.02
N TYR A 118 4.95 8.20 19.75
CA TYR A 118 4.74 7.25 18.65
C TYR A 118 5.56 5.97 18.83
N LEU A 119 6.86 6.11 19.08
CA LEU A 119 7.78 4.98 19.25
C LEU A 119 7.41 4.11 20.45
N GLN A 120 6.96 4.73 21.54
CA GLN A 120 6.45 4.01 22.70
C GLN A 120 5.17 3.22 22.36
N LYS A 121 4.23 3.81 21.62
CA LYS A 121 3.01 3.11 21.18
C LYS A 121 3.30 1.95 20.25
N MET A 122 4.25 2.11 19.33
CA MET A 122 4.73 1.03 18.47
C MET A 122 5.29 -0.15 19.29
N LEU A 123 6.04 0.14 20.34
CA LEU A 123 6.63 -0.85 21.23
C LEU A 123 5.58 -1.56 22.11
N GLU A 124 4.58 -0.82 22.60
CA GLU A 124 3.43 -1.33 23.35
C GLU A 124 2.60 -2.29 22.48
N GLU A 125 2.26 -1.86 21.26
CA GLU A 125 1.49 -2.68 20.33
C GLU A 125 2.30 -3.86 19.77
N ALA A 126 3.61 -3.71 19.58
CA ALA A 126 4.47 -4.77 19.06
C ALA A 126 3.93 -5.41 17.75
N GLY A 127 3.55 -4.56 16.79
CA GLY A 127 3.12 -4.98 15.45
C GLY A 127 4.27 -5.40 14.54
N THR A 128 3.97 -5.83 13.31
CA THR A 128 4.97 -6.23 12.30
C THR A 128 5.98 -5.14 11.98
N ASP A 129 5.56 -3.87 11.98
CA ASP A 129 6.43 -2.76 11.59
C ASP A 129 7.56 -2.52 12.59
N LEU A 130 7.41 -3.00 13.84
CA LEU A 130 8.45 -3.00 14.86
C LEU A 130 9.73 -3.69 14.36
N ILE A 131 9.59 -4.80 13.61
CA ILE A 131 10.71 -5.60 13.09
C ILE A 131 11.65 -4.75 12.24
N TYR A 132 11.09 -3.80 11.49
CA TYR A 132 11.84 -2.91 10.59
C TYR A 132 12.22 -1.58 11.25
N SER A 133 11.63 -1.27 12.40
CA SER A 133 11.78 0.02 13.09
C SER A 133 12.70 -0.05 14.33
N ALA A 134 13.31 -1.21 14.60
CA ALA A 134 14.14 -1.41 15.78
C ALA A 134 15.31 -0.41 15.85
N ASP A 135 16.01 -0.16 14.73
CA ASP A 135 17.11 0.79 14.70
C ASP A 135 16.64 2.22 14.98
N TRP A 136 15.51 2.61 14.41
CA TRP A 136 14.92 3.94 14.62
C TRP A 136 14.53 4.17 16.08
N TYR A 137 13.92 3.16 16.73
CA TYR A 137 13.68 3.21 18.17
C TYR A 137 14.98 3.34 18.96
N LEU A 138 15.98 2.51 18.66
CA LEU A 138 17.23 2.50 19.43
C LEU A 138 18.02 3.80 19.29
N GLN A 139 18.03 4.42 18.11
CA GLN A 139 18.63 5.74 17.90
C GLN A 139 18.00 6.80 18.81
N GLU A 140 16.68 6.81 18.97
CA GLU A 140 15.96 7.78 19.82
C GLU A 140 16.34 7.65 21.32
N TYR A 141 16.78 6.46 21.73
CA TYR A 141 17.18 6.14 23.10
C TYR A 141 18.68 5.82 23.23
N ASP A 142 19.50 6.38 22.32
CA ASP A 142 20.96 6.33 22.32
C ASP A 142 21.56 4.92 22.43
N TYR A 143 20.86 3.92 21.88
CA TYR A 143 21.23 2.50 21.98
C TYR A 143 21.49 2.06 23.43
N SER A 144 20.76 2.62 24.40
CA SER A 144 20.94 2.24 25.81
C SER A 144 20.60 0.76 26.04
N PRO A 145 21.27 0.09 27.00
CA PRO A 145 20.96 -1.30 27.35
C PRO A 145 19.49 -1.52 27.74
N GLU A 146 18.87 -0.54 28.41
CA GLU A 146 17.46 -0.57 28.76
C GLU A 146 16.57 -0.56 27.52
N ALA A 147 16.85 0.30 26.54
CA ALA A 147 16.10 0.36 25.28
C ALA A 147 16.24 -0.94 24.48
N MET A 148 17.45 -1.52 24.42
CA MET A 148 17.66 -2.82 23.78
C MET A 148 16.85 -3.93 24.45
N GLN A 149 16.82 -3.97 25.79
CA GLN A 149 16.05 -4.97 26.52
C GLN A 149 14.54 -4.80 26.28
N LYS A 150 14.01 -3.56 26.34
CA LYS A 150 12.60 -3.28 26.02
C LYS A 150 12.23 -3.69 24.60
N MET A 151 13.15 -3.48 23.64
CA MET A 151 12.97 -3.93 22.26
C MET A 151 13.00 -5.45 22.13
N CYS A 152 13.87 -6.17 22.85
CA CYS A 152 13.83 -7.64 22.91
C CYS A 152 12.46 -8.14 23.41
N ASP A 153 11.95 -7.55 24.49
CA ASP A 153 10.66 -7.94 25.07
C ASP A 153 9.50 -7.66 24.08
N ALA A 154 9.59 -6.55 23.33
CA ALA A 154 8.63 -6.23 22.29
C ALA A 154 8.71 -7.18 21.09
N MET A 155 9.91 -7.63 20.71
CA MET A 155 10.08 -8.65 19.67
C MET A 155 9.46 -10.00 20.06
N ASP A 156 9.50 -10.38 21.34
CA ASP A 156 8.81 -11.58 21.82
C ASP A 156 7.29 -11.45 21.72
N ARG A 157 6.73 -10.28 22.07
CA ARG A 157 5.30 -10.01 21.89
C ARG A 157 4.91 -10.02 20.41
N ALA A 158 5.71 -9.37 19.57
CA ALA A 158 5.50 -9.35 18.13
C ALA A 158 5.54 -10.77 17.57
N PHE A 159 6.55 -11.57 17.93
CA PHE A 159 6.67 -12.96 17.52
C PHE A 159 5.40 -13.77 17.78
N ASN A 160 4.84 -13.69 18.99
CA ASN A 160 3.63 -14.44 19.34
C ASN A 160 2.39 -14.02 18.54
N LYS A 161 2.28 -12.74 18.12
CA LYS A 161 1.17 -12.26 17.28
C LYS A 161 1.22 -12.81 15.86
N LEU A 162 2.38 -13.25 15.37
CA LEU A 162 2.58 -13.65 13.97
C LEU A 162 2.16 -15.08 13.66
N ILE A 163 1.73 -15.86 14.66
CA ILE A 163 1.52 -17.31 14.51
C ILE A 163 0.45 -17.65 13.47
N HIS A 164 -0.60 -16.84 13.35
CA HIS A 164 -1.70 -17.04 12.39
C HIS A 164 -1.55 -16.22 11.11
N GLU A 165 -0.46 -15.47 10.96
CA GLU A 165 -0.22 -14.63 9.80
C GLU A 165 0.26 -15.42 8.60
N TYR A 166 -0.18 -15.05 7.40
CA TYR A 166 0.20 -15.75 6.16
C TYR A 166 1.72 -15.84 5.97
N HIS A 167 2.42 -14.75 6.31
CA HIS A 167 3.88 -14.65 6.25
C HIS A 167 4.55 -14.84 7.62
N GLY A 168 3.83 -15.43 8.58
CA GLY A 168 4.22 -15.55 9.98
C GLY A 168 5.61 -16.14 10.20
N LYS A 169 5.98 -17.24 9.52
CA LYS A 169 7.35 -17.79 9.62
C LYS A 169 8.44 -16.83 9.16
N THR A 170 8.20 -16.04 8.12
CA THR A 170 9.21 -15.11 7.59
C THR A 170 9.38 -13.92 8.52
N TRP A 171 8.27 -13.35 9.00
CA TRP A 171 8.28 -12.25 9.95
C TRP A 171 8.79 -12.69 11.32
N GLY A 172 8.36 -13.85 11.81
CA GLY A 172 8.82 -14.43 13.08
C GLY A 172 10.32 -14.71 13.08
N ALA A 173 10.87 -15.27 12.00
CA ALA A 173 12.32 -15.42 11.85
C ALA A 173 13.05 -14.06 11.90
N SER A 174 12.47 -13.02 11.29
CA SER A 174 13.04 -11.67 11.28
C SER A 174 13.01 -11.03 12.66
N ALA A 175 11.92 -11.19 13.42
CA ALA A 175 11.82 -10.74 14.80
C ALA A 175 12.87 -11.42 15.70
N LEU A 176 13.01 -12.75 15.60
CA LEU A 176 14.01 -13.52 16.34
C LEU A 176 15.44 -13.15 15.95
N ARG A 177 15.72 -12.87 14.67
CA ARG A 177 17.01 -12.31 14.23
C ARG A 177 17.31 -11.00 14.94
N VAL A 178 16.38 -10.04 14.90
CA VAL A 178 16.60 -8.72 15.52
C VAL A 178 16.82 -8.89 17.02
N LYS A 179 15.99 -9.68 17.71
CA LYS A 179 16.19 -10.02 19.12
C LYS A 179 17.60 -10.58 19.39
N GLY A 180 18.06 -11.55 18.60
CA GLY A 180 19.40 -12.11 18.75
C GLY A 180 20.53 -11.09 18.56
N GLU A 181 20.39 -10.16 17.60
CA GLU A 181 21.34 -9.06 17.40
C GLU A 181 21.40 -8.10 18.59
N LEU A 182 20.27 -7.84 19.25
CA LEU A 182 20.22 -7.01 20.45
C LEU A 182 20.80 -7.72 21.66
N LEU A 183 20.49 -9.01 21.84
CA LEU A 183 21.07 -9.83 22.91
C LEU A 183 22.60 -9.96 22.77
N GLU A 184 23.11 -10.10 21.54
CA GLU A 184 24.54 -10.08 21.27
C GLU A 184 25.17 -8.73 21.69
N LYS A 185 24.52 -7.59 21.37
CA LYS A 185 24.99 -6.26 21.80
C LYS A 185 24.94 -6.08 23.32
N LEU A 186 24.03 -6.76 24.01
CA LEU A 186 23.93 -6.79 25.47
C LEU A 186 24.92 -7.77 26.13
N GLY A 187 25.73 -8.50 25.36
CA GLY A 187 26.66 -9.52 25.88
C GLY A 187 25.98 -10.81 26.34
N LYS A 188 24.70 -11.02 26.00
CA LYS A 188 23.91 -12.20 26.37
C LYS A 188 24.03 -13.29 25.30
N ASP A 189 25.24 -13.84 25.18
CA ASP A 189 25.62 -14.75 24.09
C ASP A 189 24.75 -16.02 24.02
N GLU A 190 24.45 -16.67 25.15
CA GLU A 190 23.61 -17.88 25.17
C GLU A 190 22.18 -17.60 24.68
N GLU A 191 21.58 -16.50 25.15
CA GLU A 191 20.23 -16.09 24.73
C GLU A 191 20.21 -15.69 23.25
N ALA A 192 21.25 -14.97 22.79
CA ALA A 192 21.41 -14.59 21.39
C ALA A 192 21.52 -15.83 20.48
N LEU A 193 22.29 -16.83 20.91
CA LEU A 193 22.44 -18.09 20.17
C LEU A 193 21.12 -18.86 20.09
N GLN A 194 20.34 -18.91 21.17
CA GLN A 194 19.01 -19.52 21.12
C GLN A 194 18.09 -18.79 20.15
N ALA A 195 18.08 -17.45 20.18
CA ALA A 195 17.27 -16.65 19.25
C ALA A 195 17.66 -16.87 17.78
N TYR A 196 18.96 -16.94 17.47
CA TYR A 196 19.43 -17.27 16.11
C TYR A 196 19.10 -18.70 15.69
N THR A 197 19.17 -19.67 16.61
CA THR A 197 18.79 -21.05 16.36
C THR A 197 17.31 -21.16 16.01
N ASP A 198 16.45 -20.49 16.79
CA ASP A 198 15.01 -20.44 16.54
C ASP A 198 14.70 -19.70 15.22
N ALA A 199 15.41 -18.61 14.91
CA ALA A 199 15.25 -17.89 13.66
C ALA A 199 15.61 -18.76 12.43
N LEU A 200 16.73 -19.51 12.50
CA LEU A 200 17.17 -20.41 11.45
C LEU A 200 16.24 -21.60 11.24
N TYR A 201 15.59 -22.06 12.31
CA TYR A 201 14.57 -23.11 12.24
C TYR A 201 13.36 -22.65 11.43
N LEU A 202 12.86 -21.43 11.67
CA LEU A 202 11.73 -20.89 10.90
C LEU A 202 12.12 -20.53 9.46
N ASN A 203 13.30 -19.95 9.28
CA ASN A 203 13.81 -19.58 7.97
C ASN A 203 15.34 -19.70 7.89
N GLY A 204 15.82 -20.76 7.25
CA GLY A 204 17.26 -21.01 7.06
C GLY A 204 17.99 -19.95 6.21
N LYS A 205 17.27 -19.01 5.58
CA LYS A 205 17.83 -17.90 4.78
C LYS A 205 17.78 -16.54 5.50
N VAL A 206 17.44 -16.50 6.81
CA VAL A 206 17.33 -15.25 7.59
C VAL A 206 18.67 -14.51 7.83
N GLY A 207 19.80 -15.06 7.39
CA GLY A 207 21.08 -14.34 7.36
C GLY A 207 21.92 -14.39 8.64
N VAL A 208 21.56 -15.20 9.65
CA VAL A 208 22.27 -15.23 10.96
C VAL A 208 23.26 -16.38 11.14
N LYS A 209 23.47 -17.24 10.14
CA LYS A 209 24.34 -18.43 10.26
C LYS A 209 25.77 -18.10 10.75
N ASN A 210 26.38 -17.06 10.18
CA ASN A 210 27.73 -16.64 10.54
C ASN A 210 27.79 -16.02 11.94
N LYS A 211 26.73 -15.31 12.36
CA LYS A 211 26.60 -14.75 13.71
C LYS A 211 26.48 -15.85 14.76
N ALA A 212 25.61 -16.84 14.54
CA ALA A 212 25.50 -18.02 15.40
C ALA A 212 26.85 -18.76 15.52
N LYS A 213 27.55 -18.99 14.40
CA LYS A 213 28.89 -19.61 14.39
C LYS A 213 29.94 -18.80 15.17
N ALA A 214 29.84 -17.47 15.18
CA ALA A 214 30.71 -16.63 16.00
C ALA A 214 30.45 -16.85 17.49
N ILE A 215 29.18 -16.91 17.90
CA ILE A 215 28.80 -17.17 19.29
C ILE A 215 29.23 -18.57 19.74
N TYR A 216 29.01 -19.63 18.93
CA TYR A 216 29.50 -20.98 19.25
C TYR A 216 31.00 -20.99 19.60
N ARG A 217 31.81 -20.24 18.84
CA ARG A 217 33.25 -20.09 19.10
C ARG A 217 33.55 -19.32 20.38
N ARG A 218 32.81 -18.24 20.67
CA ARG A 218 32.98 -17.46 21.92
C ARG A 218 32.67 -18.29 23.16
N LEU A 219 31.62 -19.12 23.08
CA LEU A 219 31.16 -19.98 24.18
C LEU A 219 31.93 -21.31 24.28
N GLY A 220 32.78 -21.65 23.30
CA GLY A 220 33.56 -22.90 23.31
C GLY A 220 32.70 -24.17 23.15
N ILE A 221 31.54 -24.06 22.49
CA ILE A 221 30.59 -25.16 22.30
C ILE A 221 30.51 -25.59 20.83
N GLU A 222 30.18 -26.87 20.61
CA GLU A 222 30.04 -27.43 19.27
C GLU A 222 28.86 -26.83 18.51
N GLN A 223 29.02 -26.62 17.20
CA GLN A 223 27.93 -26.12 16.36
C GLN A 223 26.79 -27.14 16.28
N GLY A 224 25.55 -26.68 16.45
CA GLY A 224 24.37 -27.54 16.38
C GLY A 224 23.94 -28.15 17.71
N THR A 225 24.66 -27.87 18.81
CA THR A 225 24.24 -28.28 20.16
C THR A 225 22.91 -27.63 20.56
N TYR A 226 22.69 -26.35 20.20
CA TYR A 226 21.42 -25.69 20.47
C TYR A 226 20.32 -26.23 19.56
N GLN A 227 19.23 -26.66 20.19
CA GLN A 227 18.04 -27.14 19.50
C GLN A 227 16.98 -26.03 19.46
N PRO A 228 16.13 -26.00 18.42
CA PRO A 228 15.02 -25.06 18.37
C PRO A 228 14.09 -25.29 19.58
N THR A 229 13.66 -24.20 20.21
CA THR A 229 12.79 -24.24 21.38
C THR A 229 11.45 -24.94 21.08
N ARG A 230 10.77 -25.41 22.13
CA ARG A 230 9.41 -25.94 21.99
C ARG A 230 8.45 -24.88 21.42
N LEU A 231 8.60 -23.62 21.85
CA LEU A 231 7.79 -22.50 21.38
C LEU A 231 7.88 -22.35 19.86
N VAL A 232 9.10 -22.29 19.29
CA VAL A 232 9.28 -22.08 17.85
C VAL A 232 8.80 -23.28 17.01
N LYS A 233 8.87 -24.49 17.57
CA LYS A 233 8.31 -25.70 16.93
C LYS A 233 6.79 -25.66 16.85
N ILE A 234 6.12 -25.25 17.94
CA ILE A 234 4.66 -25.04 17.97
C ILE A 234 4.29 -23.93 16.98
N PHE A 235 5.00 -22.80 17.03
CA PHE A 235 4.80 -21.69 16.10
C PHE A 235 4.85 -22.14 14.65
N ALA A 236 5.88 -22.91 14.26
CA ALA A 236 6.03 -23.37 12.88
C ALA A 236 4.85 -24.26 12.45
N CYS A 237 4.42 -25.17 13.32
CA CYS A 237 3.30 -26.08 13.06
C CYS A 237 1.98 -25.32 12.89
N GLU A 238 1.65 -24.44 13.83
CA GLU A 238 0.41 -23.66 13.79
C GLU A 238 0.36 -22.67 12.63
N ASN A 239 1.51 -22.08 12.28
CA ASN A 239 1.60 -21.23 11.11
C ASN A 239 1.41 -22.00 9.80
N ASP A 240 1.92 -23.23 9.71
CA ASP A 240 1.70 -24.10 8.54
C ASP A 240 0.21 -24.46 8.37
N ILE A 241 -0.49 -24.77 9.47
CA ILE A 241 -1.94 -25.00 9.46
C ILE A 241 -2.66 -23.73 8.98
N SER A 242 -2.40 -22.59 9.62
CA SER A 242 -3.07 -21.31 9.32
C SER A 242 -2.82 -20.85 7.88
N SER A 243 -1.59 -20.97 7.38
CA SER A 243 -1.23 -20.60 6.01
C SER A 243 -1.92 -21.49 4.98
N ASN A 244 -2.03 -22.79 5.24
CA ASN A 244 -2.72 -23.71 4.34
C ASN A 244 -4.23 -23.41 4.26
N GLU A 245 -4.88 -23.12 5.39
CA GLU A 245 -6.28 -22.70 5.38
C GLU A 245 -6.50 -21.40 4.60
N GLN A 246 -5.61 -20.41 4.77
CA GLN A 246 -5.69 -19.15 4.01
C GLN A 246 -5.50 -19.37 2.51
N LYS A 247 -4.59 -20.26 2.08
CA LYS A 247 -4.44 -20.62 0.67
C LYS A 247 -5.70 -21.25 0.09
N GLN A 248 -6.32 -22.16 0.85
CA GLN A 248 -7.58 -22.80 0.43
C GLN A 248 -8.70 -21.77 0.29
N ARG A 249 -8.85 -20.85 1.26
CA ARG A 249 -9.83 -19.75 1.18
C ARG A 249 -9.59 -18.86 -0.04
N GLN A 250 -8.37 -18.41 -0.26
CA GLN A 250 -8.04 -17.57 -1.43
C GLN A 250 -8.25 -18.30 -2.76
N GLN A 251 -7.99 -19.60 -2.82
CA GLN A 251 -8.28 -20.40 -4.01
C GLN A 251 -9.78 -20.47 -4.26
N GLN A 252 -10.58 -20.73 -3.23
CA GLN A 252 -12.03 -20.80 -3.33
C GLN A 252 -12.63 -19.45 -3.75
N GLU A 253 -12.18 -18.35 -3.17
CA GLU A 253 -12.61 -16.99 -3.57
C GLU A 253 -12.29 -16.68 -5.04
N ARG A 254 -11.13 -17.14 -5.53
CA ARG A 254 -10.76 -17.00 -6.95
C ARG A 254 -11.69 -17.82 -7.83
N GLU A 255 -11.95 -19.07 -7.47
CA GLU A 255 -12.85 -19.96 -8.22
C GLU A 255 -14.28 -19.38 -8.28
N ASP A 256 -14.78 -18.87 -7.15
CA ASP A 256 -16.08 -18.20 -7.06
C ASP A 256 -16.14 -16.94 -7.92
N PHE A 257 -15.09 -16.11 -7.90
CA PHE A 257 -14.98 -14.92 -8.75
C PHE A 257 -14.99 -15.28 -10.25
N PHE A 258 -14.26 -16.32 -10.67
CA PHE A 258 -14.28 -16.77 -12.05
C PHE A 258 -15.65 -17.32 -12.45
N LEU A 259 -16.29 -18.09 -11.57
CA LEU A 259 -17.63 -18.62 -11.80
C LEU A 259 -18.67 -17.50 -11.92
N GLU A 260 -18.61 -16.48 -11.07
CA GLU A 260 -19.52 -15.34 -11.13
C GLU A 260 -19.31 -14.52 -12.41
N ASN A 261 -18.07 -14.27 -12.81
CA ASN A 261 -17.78 -13.59 -14.08
C ASN A 261 -18.24 -14.39 -15.30
N ALA A 262 -18.06 -15.72 -15.30
CA ALA A 262 -18.57 -16.58 -16.36
C ALA A 262 -20.11 -16.53 -16.45
N LYS A 263 -20.80 -16.51 -15.30
CA LYS A 263 -22.26 -16.31 -15.25
C LYS A 263 -22.67 -14.96 -15.84
N ARG A 264 -22.00 -13.87 -15.47
CA ARG A 264 -22.26 -12.51 -16.01
C ARG A 264 -22.05 -12.44 -17.52
N GLN A 265 -20.95 -12.99 -18.04
CA GLN A 265 -20.69 -13.04 -19.48
C GLN A 265 -21.76 -13.85 -20.22
N ARG A 266 -22.16 -15.01 -19.69
CA ARG A 266 -23.24 -15.81 -20.27
C ARG A 266 -24.56 -15.03 -20.33
N GLN A 267 -24.89 -14.28 -19.28
CA GLN A 267 -26.08 -13.42 -19.26
C GLN A 267 -26.01 -12.30 -20.30
N GLN A 268 -24.85 -11.66 -20.47
CA GLN A 268 -24.65 -10.65 -21.51
C GLN A 268 -24.86 -11.21 -22.91
N VAL A 269 -24.25 -12.36 -23.22
CA VAL A 269 -24.43 -13.04 -24.51
C VAL A 269 -25.89 -13.42 -24.75
N LEU A 270 -26.60 -13.91 -23.73
CA LEU A 270 -28.02 -14.21 -23.84
C LEU A 270 -28.86 -12.96 -24.08
N ALA A 271 -28.55 -11.86 -23.40
CA ALA A 271 -29.22 -10.58 -23.60
C ALA A 271 -28.99 -10.03 -25.01
N GLU A 272 -27.76 -10.13 -25.54
CA GLU A 272 -27.43 -9.76 -26.92
C GLU A 272 -28.20 -10.62 -27.93
N ARG A 273 -28.21 -11.95 -27.77
CA ARG A 273 -29.00 -12.85 -28.63
C ARG A 273 -30.49 -12.52 -28.59
N HIS A 274 -31.03 -12.18 -27.43
CA HIS A 274 -32.42 -11.73 -27.31
C HIS A 274 -32.66 -10.42 -28.05
N ARG A 275 -31.75 -9.44 -27.94
CA ARG A 275 -31.83 -8.17 -28.69
C ARG A 275 -31.75 -8.41 -30.20
N GLU A 276 -30.84 -9.26 -30.66
CA GLU A 276 -30.73 -9.61 -32.09
C GLU A 276 -32.00 -10.30 -32.60
N LYS A 277 -32.53 -11.27 -31.86
CA LYS A 277 -33.78 -11.96 -32.22
C LYS A 277 -34.96 -10.99 -32.25
N TYR A 278 -35.04 -10.07 -31.28
CA TYR A 278 -36.04 -9.02 -31.25
C TYR A 278 -35.89 -8.06 -32.46
N ALA A 279 -34.67 -7.63 -32.79
CA ALA A 279 -34.41 -6.77 -33.94
C ALA A 279 -34.76 -7.45 -35.28
N LYS A 280 -34.64 -8.78 -35.39
CA LYS A 280 -35.06 -9.55 -36.57
C LYS A 280 -36.57 -9.66 -36.71
N THR A 281 -37.30 -9.82 -35.60
CA THR A 281 -38.77 -9.95 -35.61
C THR A 281 -39.49 -8.59 -35.60
N HIS A 282 -38.81 -7.56 -35.12
CA HIS A 282 -39.27 -6.18 -35.07
C HIS A 282 -38.22 -5.30 -35.74
N PRO A 283 -38.02 -5.45 -37.07
CA PRO A 283 -37.07 -4.60 -37.78
C PRO A 283 -37.44 -3.14 -37.52
N PRO A 284 -36.46 -2.27 -37.23
CA PRO A 284 -36.74 -0.87 -36.97
C PRO A 284 -37.58 -0.35 -38.13
N LYS A 285 -38.72 0.28 -37.83
CA LYS A 285 -39.56 0.91 -38.85
C LYS A 285 -38.68 1.93 -39.55
N VAL A 286 -38.17 1.57 -40.73
CA VAL A 286 -37.35 2.47 -41.54
C VAL A 286 -38.24 3.67 -41.82
N ASN A 287 -37.93 4.79 -41.18
CA ASN A 287 -38.72 5.99 -41.34
C ASN A 287 -38.62 6.39 -42.82
N LYS A 288 -39.70 6.18 -43.59
CA LYS A 288 -39.73 6.41 -45.05
C LYS A 288 -39.24 7.82 -45.40
N VAL A 289 -39.38 8.78 -44.49
CA VAL A 289 -38.87 10.14 -44.59
C VAL A 289 -37.33 10.19 -44.57
N MET A 290 -36.69 9.48 -43.64
CA MET A 290 -35.23 9.44 -43.52
C MET A 290 -34.56 8.72 -44.70
N ASN A 291 -35.22 7.70 -45.26
CA ASN A 291 -34.75 7.02 -46.45
C ASN A 291 -34.92 7.86 -47.73
N ARG A 292 -35.95 8.72 -47.80
CA ARG A 292 -36.09 9.72 -48.86
C ARG A 292 -35.04 10.83 -48.74
N LEU A 293 -34.74 11.29 -47.52
CA LEU A 293 -33.68 12.27 -47.26
C LEU A 293 -32.28 11.73 -47.60
N LEU A 294 -31.98 10.47 -47.27
CA LEU A 294 -30.71 9.84 -47.67
C LEU A 294 -30.59 9.70 -49.20
N ARG A 295 -31.66 9.32 -49.89
CA ARG A 295 -31.68 9.27 -51.36
C ARG A 295 -31.52 10.66 -51.97
N ALA A 296 -32.14 11.69 -51.40
CA ALA A 296 -31.97 13.08 -51.84
C ALA A 296 -30.53 13.58 -51.62
N LEU A 297 -29.89 13.24 -50.50
CA LEU A 297 -28.49 13.56 -50.22
C LEU A 297 -27.52 12.87 -51.18
N ILE A 298 -27.77 11.60 -51.54
CA ILE A 298 -26.96 10.89 -52.53
C ILE A 298 -27.09 11.55 -53.91
N VAL A 299 -28.31 11.91 -54.33
CA VAL A 299 -28.55 12.62 -55.60
C VAL A 299 -27.88 14.00 -55.59
N LEU A 300 -27.98 14.76 -54.49
CA LEU A 300 -27.32 16.06 -54.35
C LEU A 300 -25.80 15.95 -54.36
N SER A 301 -25.23 14.91 -53.75
CA SER A 301 -23.78 14.66 -53.78
C SER A 301 -23.29 14.26 -55.18
N GLY A 302 -24.09 13.54 -55.96
CA GLY A 302 -23.79 13.23 -57.36
C GLY A 302 -23.85 14.47 -58.25
N ILE A 303 -24.82 15.37 -58.03
CA ILE A 303 -24.93 16.64 -58.75
C ILE A 303 -23.75 17.57 -58.41
N ALA A 304 -23.35 17.63 -57.14
CA ALA A 304 -22.17 18.39 -56.71
C ALA A 304 -20.87 17.86 -57.33
N LEU A 305 -20.73 16.54 -57.49
CA LEU A 305 -19.57 15.92 -58.15
C LEU A 305 -19.53 16.28 -59.65
N VAL A 306 -20.67 16.28 -60.33
CA VAL A 306 -20.79 16.69 -61.73
C VAL A 306 -20.49 18.18 -61.90
N TYR A 307 -20.93 19.03 -60.97
CA TYR A 307 -20.61 20.46 -60.97
C TYR A 307 -19.12 20.72 -60.74
N LEU A 308 -18.46 19.98 -59.85
CA LEU A 308 -17.01 20.06 -59.61
C LEU A 308 -16.17 19.61 -60.81
N VAL A 309 -16.64 18.61 -61.57
CA VAL A 309 -15.99 18.17 -62.81
C VAL A 309 -16.18 19.17 -63.96
N LEU A 310 -17.30 19.89 -63.99
CA LEU A 310 -17.60 20.89 -65.04
C LEU A 310 -17.05 22.30 -64.74
N SER A 311 -16.66 22.59 -63.50
CA SER A 311 -16.12 23.91 -63.08
C SER A 311 -14.61 23.91 -62.81
N GLY A 312 -13.94 22.78 -63.01
CA GLY A 312 -12.49 22.62 -62.92
C GLY A 312 -11.79 22.46 -64.28
N GLY A 313 -12.33 23.06 -65.34
CA GLY A 313 -11.72 23.13 -66.68
C GLY A 313 -11.31 24.56 -67.03
#